data_AF-A0A0W8GAU3-F1
#
_entry.id   AF-A0A0W8GAU3-F1
#
_cell.length_a   1.000
_cell.length_b   1.000
_cell.length_c   1.000
_cell.angle_alpha   90.00
_cell.angle_beta   90.00
_cell.angle_gamma   90.00
#
_symmetry.space_group_name_H-M   'P 1'
#
loop_
_entity.id
_entity.type
_entity.pdbx_description
1 polymer ?
#
loop_
_entity_poly.entity_id
_entity_poly.type
_entity_poly.pdbx_seq_one_letter_code
_entity_poly.pdbx_strand_id
1 'polypeptide(L)'
;MAQGGKPVGVTLTPAAASALDAIQERYNVSQREAISRALEFAAAHMDQETAEEGFWPAEKAHPELSSIRARLAELERQFAMIESSLAAVAHTEPHGVPLEPVAAENDQGLASSIFGEAAERLVDFSARHMWEFGERVARTKLYELARQEGVPIHDTLHEYSAFVSLNMDRIRERMRLFK
;
A
#
# COMPACT_ATOMS: atom_id res chain seq x y z
N MET A 1 -25.31 15.72 -24.09
CA MET A 1 -24.83 16.33 -25.33
C MET A 1 -24.31 17.72 -24.98
N ALA A 2 -23.00 17.94 -25.06
CA ALA A 2 -22.37 19.24 -24.79
C ALA A 2 -21.58 19.69 -26.02
N GLN A 3 -21.77 20.98 -26.35
CA GLN A 3 -21.45 21.67 -27.59
C GLN A 3 -19.98 21.66 -28.01
N GLY A 4 -19.78 21.73 -29.34
CA GLY A 4 -18.49 21.91 -29.98
C GLY A 4 -17.72 23.10 -29.42
N GLY A 5 -16.51 22.82 -28.92
CA GLY A 5 -15.53 23.84 -28.54
C GLY A 5 -14.80 24.36 -29.77
N LYS A 6 -14.45 25.65 -29.76
CA LYS A 6 -13.60 26.26 -30.79
C LYS A 6 -12.21 25.61 -30.76
N PRO A 7 -11.58 25.32 -31.92
CA PRO A 7 -10.22 24.81 -31.94
C PRO A 7 -9.27 25.90 -31.41
N VAL A 8 -8.60 25.61 -30.29
CA VAL A 8 -7.55 26.46 -29.72
C VAL A 8 -6.23 25.74 -29.94
N GLY A 9 -5.31 26.37 -30.67
CA GLY A 9 -3.95 25.88 -30.80
C GLY A 9 -3.16 26.18 -29.52
N VAL A 10 -2.58 25.15 -28.90
CA VAL A 10 -1.77 25.29 -27.69
C VAL A 10 -0.35 24.81 -27.98
N THR A 11 0.64 25.65 -27.71
CA THR A 11 2.05 25.26 -27.75
C THR A 11 2.44 24.66 -26.41
N LEU A 12 2.78 23.37 -26.42
CA LEU A 12 3.20 22.64 -25.23
C LEU A 12 4.73 22.62 -25.15
N THR A 13 5.27 22.73 -23.94
CA THR A 13 6.68 22.41 -23.70
C THR A 13 6.89 20.90 -23.87
N PRO A 14 8.10 20.43 -24.20
CA PRO A 14 8.36 19.00 -24.38
C PRO A 14 7.98 18.16 -23.15
N ALA A 15 8.23 18.68 -21.95
CA ALA A 15 7.84 18.03 -20.70
C ALA A 15 6.31 17.94 -20.52
N ALA A 16 5.56 18.98 -20.89
CA ALA A 16 4.10 18.99 -20.82
C ALA A 16 3.47 18.03 -21.84
N ALA A 17 4.08 17.90 -23.03
CA ALA A 17 3.65 16.92 -24.04
C ALA A 17 3.81 15.49 -23.52
N SER A 18 4.97 15.14 -22.96
CA SER A 18 5.22 13.82 -22.37
C SER A 18 4.28 13.51 -21.19
N ALA A 19 3.97 14.49 -20.35
CA ALA A 19 2.99 14.30 -19.27
C ALA A 19 1.57 14.02 -19.80
N LEU A 20 1.17 14.70 -20.89
CA LEU A 20 -0.13 14.44 -21.53
C LEU A 20 -0.19 13.07 -22.20
N ASP A 21 0.90 12.59 -22.79
CA ASP A 21 0.97 11.24 -23.36
C ASP A 21 0.83 10.18 -22.27
N ALA A 22 1.50 10.36 -21.13
CA ALA A 22 1.36 9.46 -19.99
C ALA A 22 -0.08 9.42 -19.44
N ILE A 23 -0.80 10.55 -19.46
CA ILE A 23 -2.21 10.62 -19.05
C ILE A 23 -3.10 9.91 -20.08
N GLN A 24 -2.85 10.10 -21.37
CA GLN A 24 -3.58 9.42 -22.44
C GLN A 24 -3.45 7.91 -22.33
N GLU A 25 -2.23 7.39 -22.14
CA GLU A 25 -1.97 5.96 -21.98
C GLU A 25 -2.62 5.40 -20.71
N ARG A 26 -2.45 6.09 -19.58
CA ARG A 26 -2.93 5.62 -18.28
C ARG A 26 -4.45 5.53 -18.18
N TYR A 27 -5.16 6.45 -18.84
CA TYR A 27 -6.62 6.53 -18.76
C TYR A 27 -7.33 6.14 -20.06
N ASN A 28 -6.58 5.76 -21.09
CA ASN A 28 -7.08 5.43 -22.43
C ASN A 28 -8.05 6.51 -22.97
N VAL A 29 -7.64 7.78 -22.83
CA VAL A 29 -8.44 8.95 -23.22
C VAL A 29 -7.79 9.67 -24.40
N SER A 30 -8.60 10.41 -25.16
CA SER A 30 -8.09 11.26 -26.23
C SER A 30 -7.24 12.42 -25.66
N GLN A 31 -6.28 12.92 -26.44
CA GLN A 31 -5.45 14.08 -26.07
C GLN A 31 -6.29 15.29 -25.61
N ARG A 32 -7.41 15.55 -26.29
CA ARG A 32 -8.33 16.64 -25.92
C ARG A 32 -8.91 16.44 -24.51
N GLU A 33 -9.29 15.21 -24.18
CA GLU A 33 -9.86 14.90 -22.87
C GLU A 33 -8.79 14.88 -21.77
N ALA A 34 -7.58 14.43 -22.08
CA ALA A 34 -6.43 14.57 -21.18
C ALA A 34 -6.15 16.04 -20.85
N ILE A 35 -6.19 16.93 -21.84
CA ILE A 35 -6.04 18.38 -21.64
C ILE A 35 -7.19 18.94 -20.81
N SER A 36 -8.44 18.56 -21.10
CA SER A 36 -9.59 19.01 -20.31
C SER A 36 -9.47 18.62 -18.84
N ARG A 37 -9.09 17.37 -18.54
CA ARG A 37 -8.89 16.92 -17.16
C ARG A 37 -7.72 17.61 -16.47
N ALA A 38 -6.63 17.88 -17.20
CA ALA A 38 -5.50 18.62 -16.66
C ALA A 38 -5.88 20.07 -16.32
N LEU A 39 -6.70 20.72 -17.16
CA LEU A 39 -7.20 22.07 -16.92
C LEU A 39 -8.23 22.11 -15.77
N GLU A 40 -9.11 21.11 -15.66
CA GLU A 40 -10.03 20.97 -14.52
C GLU A 40 -9.26 20.78 -13.21
N PHE A 41 -8.22 19.94 -13.24
CA PHE A 41 -7.32 19.74 -12.11
C PHE A 41 -6.60 21.04 -11.74
N ALA A 42 -6.01 21.74 -12.71
CA ALA A 42 -5.36 23.03 -12.47
C ALA A 42 -6.37 24.04 -11.88
N ALA A 43 -7.54 24.20 -12.48
CA ALA A 43 -8.57 25.12 -11.98
C ALA A 43 -9.03 24.80 -10.55
N ALA A 44 -9.11 23.52 -10.17
CA ALA A 44 -9.45 23.10 -8.82
C ALA A 44 -8.33 23.34 -7.78
N HIS A 45 -7.09 23.55 -8.24
CA HIS A 45 -5.92 23.78 -7.38
C HIS A 45 -5.30 25.19 -7.56
N MET A 46 -5.86 26.03 -8.43
CA MET A 46 -5.41 27.42 -8.64
C MET A 46 -5.66 28.32 -7.43
N ASP A 47 -6.60 27.98 -6.55
CA ASP A 47 -6.82 28.70 -5.28
C ASP A 47 -5.67 28.49 -4.26
N GLN A 48 -4.69 27.62 -4.55
CA GLN A 48 -3.49 27.41 -3.73
C GLN A 48 -2.26 28.21 -4.21
N GLU A 49 -2.29 28.83 -5.39
CA GLU A 49 -1.14 29.52 -6.01
C GLU A 49 -1.21 31.05 -5.92
N THR A 50 -1.53 31.58 -4.73
CA THR A 50 -1.09 32.94 -4.36
C THR A 50 -0.02 32.87 -3.27
N ALA A 51 1.15 32.32 -3.63
CA ALA A 51 2.38 32.50 -2.88
C ALA A 51 3.57 32.24 -3.80
N GLU A 52 3.96 33.30 -4.50
CA GLU A 52 5.29 33.69 -4.99
C GLU A 52 6.40 32.63 -5.12
N GLU A 53 6.98 32.60 -6.32
CA GLU A 53 8.42 32.50 -6.62
C GLU A 53 9.36 32.01 -5.51
N GLY A 54 9.80 30.76 -5.65
CA GLY A 54 10.82 30.18 -4.78
C GLY A 54 11.45 28.93 -5.36
N PHE A 55 12.11 29.06 -6.52
CA PHE A 55 13.02 28.05 -7.06
C PHE A 55 14.17 27.85 -6.04
N TRP A 56 14.31 26.63 -5.52
CA TRP A 56 15.29 26.14 -4.51
C TRP A 56 16.69 26.77 -4.63
N PRO A 57 17.40 27.05 -3.51
CA PRO A 57 18.21 25.98 -2.88
C PRO A 57 18.55 26.14 -1.38
N ALA A 58 18.69 25.02 -0.66
CA ALA A 58 19.75 24.80 0.33
C ALA A 58 19.63 23.38 0.93
N GLU A 59 20.66 22.56 0.68
CA GLU A 59 21.01 21.39 1.50
C GLU A 59 21.09 21.78 2.98
N LYS A 60 20.01 21.61 3.72
CA LYS A 60 20.14 21.33 5.16
C LYS A 60 20.42 19.84 5.24
N ALA A 61 21.66 19.50 5.57
CA ALA A 61 22.03 18.16 6.00
C ALA A 61 21.07 17.74 7.13
N HIS A 62 20.03 16.98 6.78
CA HIS A 62 19.06 16.48 7.72
C HIS A 62 19.76 15.40 8.56
N PRO A 63 19.98 15.61 9.87
CA PRO A 63 20.60 14.60 10.74
C PRO A 63 19.78 13.29 10.80
N GLU A 64 18.51 13.38 10.42
CA GLU A 64 17.59 12.26 10.20
C GLU A 64 18.10 11.27 9.14
N LEU A 65 18.70 11.75 8.03
CA LEU A 65 19.14 10.86 6.94
C LEU A 65 20.36 10.02 7.32
N SER A 66 21.28 10.57 8.12
CA SER A 66 22.39 9.81 8.68
C SER A 66 21.93 8.76 9.69
N SER A 67 20.91 9.09 10.50
CA SER A 67 20.28 8.14 11.44
C SER A 67 19.58 7.01 10.70
N ILE A 68 18.82 7.34 9.65
CA ILE A 68 18.13 6.36 8.81
C ILE A 68 19.13 5.46 8.08
N ARG A 69 20.21 6.01 7.52
CA ARG A 69 21.27 5.20 6.88
C ARG A 69 21.99 4.28 7.86
N ALA A 70 22.28 4.75 9.07
CA ALA A 70 22.88 3.90 10.11
C ALA A 70 21.94 2.77 10.54
N ARG A 71 20.65 3.07 10.67
CA ARG A 71 19.63 2.07 11.01
C ARG A 71 19.41 1.06 9.90
N LEU A 72 19.52 1.48 8.64
CA LEU A 72 19.44 0.60 7.48
C LEU A 72 20.65 -0.37 7.43
N ALA A 73 21.87 0.13 7.66
CA ALA A 73 23.07 -0.71 7.74
C ALA A 73 23.02 -1.72 8.90
N GLU A 74 22.41 -1.34 10.04
CA GLU A 74 22.21 -2.26 11.17
C GLU A 74 21.18 -3.34 10.84
N LEU A 75 20.09 -2.99 10.16
CA LEU A 75 19.09 -3.96 9.70
C LEU A 75 19.68 -4.94 8.68
N GLU A 76 20.48 -4.46 7.72
CA GLU A 76 21.19 -5.32 6.75
C GLU A 76 22.13 -6.31 7.46
N ARG A 77 22.82 -5.87 8.53
CA ARG A 77 23.67 -6.74 9.33
C ARG A 77 22.89 -7.83 10.07
N GLN A 78 21.71 -7.48 10.59
CA GLN A 78 20.81 -8.43 11.26
C GLN A 78 20.29 -9.48 10.27
N PHE A 79 19.91 -9.05 9.06
CA PHE A 79 19.52 -9.97 7.97
C PHE A 79 20.64 -10.92 7.59
N ALA A 80 21.88 -10.43 7.43
CA ALA A 80 23.02 -11.28 7.12
C ALA A 80 23.30 -12.33 8.22
N MET A 81 23.13 -11.99 9.51
CA MET A 81 23.24 -12.96 10.59
C MET A 81 22.12 -14.01 10.54
N ILE A 82 20.88 -13.60 10.27
CA ILE A 82 19.75 -14.52 10.13
C ILE A 82 19.96 -15.48 8.97
N GLU A 83 20.38 -15.00 7.79
CA GLU A 83 20.70 -15.85 6.64
C GLU A 83 21.82 -16.86 6.94
N SER A 84 22.87 -16.43 7.66
CA SER A 84 23.96 -17.32 8.07
C SER A 84 23.49 -18.40 9.06
N SER A 85 22.55 -18.08 9.96
CA SER A 85 21.96 -19.05 10.87
C SER A 85 21.00 -20.01 10.17
N LEU A 86 20.27 -19.56 9.15
CA LEU A 86 19.38 -20.39 8.35
C LEU A 86 20.16 -21.39 7.47
N ALA A 87 21.30 -20.95 6.91
CA ALA A 87 22.21 -21.82 6.16
C ALA A 87 22.85 -22.91 7.03
N ALA A 88 23.01 -22.67 8.34
CA ALA A 88 23.53 -23.66 9.27
C ALA A 88 22.51 -24.77 9.62
N VAL A 89 21.20 -24.51 9.49
CA VAL A 89 20.13 -25.50 9.76
C VAL A 89 19.92 -26.45 8.58
N ALA A 90 20.31 -26.06 7.35
CA ALA A 90 20.11 -26.85 6.14
C ALA A 90 21.10 -28.03 5.95
N HIS A 91 22.08 -28.22 6.83
CA HIS A 91 23.13 -29.25 6.69
C HIS A 91 23.04 -30.43 7.67
N THR A 92 21.90 -30.64 8.33
CA THR A 92 21.66 -31.83 9.15
C THR A 92 20.37 -32.54 8.75
N GLU A 93 20.42 -33.26 7.64
CA GLU A 93 19.67 -34.52 7.48
C GLU A 93 20.63 -35.67 7.86
N PRO A 94 20.19 -36.78 8.51
CA PRO A 94 19.18 -37.67 7.90
C PRO A 94 18.30 -38.49 8.88
N HIS A 95 17.08 -38.85 8.45
CA HIS A 95 16.62 -40.25 8.35
C HIS A 95 15.10 -40.36 8.06
N GLY A 96 14.78 -40.84 6.85
CA GLY A 96 14.05 -42.09 6.65
C GLY A 96 12.52 -42.15 6.86
N VAL A 97 11.87 -42.69 5.81
CA VAL A 97 10.61 -43.49 5.76
C VAL A 97 9.44 -42.78 5.00
N PRO A 98 8.68 -43.51 4.14
CA PRO A 98 8.17 -42.99 2.86
C PRO A 98 6.66 -42.69 2.80
N LEU A 99 6.31 -41.79 1.86
CA LEU A 99 5.05 -41.62 1.11
C LEU A 99 3.72 -42.09 1.76
N GLU A 100 2.95 -41.11 2.25
CA GLU A 100 1.48 -41.06 2.04
C GLU A 100 1.12 -39.72 1.39
N PRO A 101 0.25 -39.67 0.35
CA PRO A 101 -0.21 -38.42 -0.21
C PRO A 101 -1.37 -37.90 0.66
N VAL A 102 -1.03 -37.30 1.79
CA VAL A 102 -2.01 -36.59 2.61
C VAL A 102 -2.23 -35.21 2.02
N ALA A 103 -3.45 -35.01 1.55
CA ALA A 103 -4.18 -33.76 1.43
C ALA A 103 -3.50 -32.58 0.72
N ALA A 104 -4.18 -32.13 -0.34
CA ALA A 104 -4.12 -30.74 -0.78
C ALA A 104 -4.56 -29.80 0.37
N GLU A 105 -3.64 -29.44 1.23
CA GLU A 105 -3.77 -28.33 2.19
C GLU A 105 -2.43 -27.62 2.28
N ASN A 106 -2.15 -26.73 1.34
CA ASN A 106 -1.10 -25.73 1.51
C ASN A 106 -1.43 -24.45 0.74
N ASP A 107 -2.59 -23.87 1.06
CA ASP A 107 -2.89 -22.45 0.85
C ASP A 107 -2.60 -21.61 2.12
N GLN A 108 -1.96 -22.21 3.13
CA GLN A 108 -1.57 -21.53 4.38
C GLN A 108 -0.26 -20.73 4.27
N GLY A 109 0.42 -20.77 3.13
CA GLY A 109 1.75 -20.16 2.96
C GLY A 109 1.76 -18.67 2.60
N LEU A 110 0.63 -18.07 2.20
CA LEU A 110 0.60 -16.71 1.63
C LEU A 110 -0.13 -15.66 2.50
N ALA A 111 -0.85 -16.07 3.55
CA ALA A 111 -1.77 -15.17 4.26
C ALA A 111 -1.14 -14.38 5.42
N SER A 112 0.15 -14.55 5.73
CA SER A 112 0.74 -13.97 6.93
C SER A 112 2.01 -13.16 6.65
N SER A 113 2.03 -12.30 5.63
CA SER A 113 3.13 -11.32 5.49
C SER A 113 3.20 -10.33 6.67
N ILE A 114 2.14 -10.24 7.47
CA ILE A 114 2.06 -9.41 8.67
C ILE A 114 2.18 -10.29 9.90
N PHE A 115 3.29 -10.15 10.63
CA PHE A 115 3.56 -10.91 11.85
C PHE A 115 3.53 -10.02 13.09
N GLY A 116 3.19 -10.64 14.23
CA GLY A 116 3.32 -10.04 15.56
C GLY A 116 2.44 -8.81 15.79
N GLU A 117 3.03 -7.73 16.31
CA GLU A 117 2.31 -6.53 16.75
C GLU A 117 1.52 -5.85 15.62
N ALA A 118 1.98 -5.95 14.38
CA ALA A 118 1.28 -5.40 13.23
C ALA A 118 -0.03 -6.15 12.95
N ALA A 119 -0.06 -7.46 13.16
CA ALA A 119 -1.26 -8.27 13.01
C ALA A 119 -2.28 -7.95 14.12
N GLU A 120 -1.81 -7.77 15.37
CA GLU A 120 -2.67 -7.34 16.49
C GLU A 120 -3.32 -5.98 16.21
N ARG A 121 -2.54 -5.01 15.72
CA ARG A 121 -3.06 -3.68 15.35
C ARG A 121 -4.11 -3.78 14.25
N LEU A 122 -3.92 -4.68 13.28
CA LEU A 122 -4.88 -4.89 12.21
C LEU A 122 -6.17 -5.58 12.69
N VAL A 123 -6.05 -6.50 13.65
CA VAL A 123 -7.21 -7.12 14.34
C VAL A 123 -7.98 -6.07 15.13
N ASP A 124 -7.30 -5.25 15.93
CA ASP A 124 -7.92 -4.19 16.73
C ASP A 124 -8.60 -3.14 15.84
N PHE A 125 -7.93 -2.73 14.76
CA PHE A 125 -8.50 -1.86 13.73
C PHE A 125 -9.78 -2.47 13.14
N SER A 126 -9.70 -3.73 12.68
CA SER A 126 -10.82 -4.41 12.04
C SER A 126 -11.98 -4.58 13.01
N ALA A 127 -11.70 -4.92 14.28
CA ALA A 127 -12.70 -5.05 15.33
C ALA A 127 -13.39 -3.72 15.63
N ARG A 128 -12.64 -2.62 15.73
CA ARG A 128 -13.19 -1.29 15.97
C ARG A 128 -14.13 -0.87 14.83
N HIS A 129 -13.68 -0.99 13.59
CA HIS A 129 -14.49 -0.62 12.43
C HIS A 129 -15.69 -1.55 12.21
N MET A 130 -15.56 -2.84 12.49
CA MET A 130 -16.71 -3.77 12.46
C MET A 130 -17.69 -3.53 13.61
N TRP A 131 -17.25 -2.98 14.73
CA TRP A 131 -18.12 -2.54 15.82
C TRP A 131 -18.84 -1.23 15.48
N GLU A 132 -18.13 -0.24 14.91
CA GLU A 132 -18.68 1.07 14.53
C GLU A 132 -19.65 0.98 13.33
N PHE A 133 -19.31 0.21 12.29
CA PHE A 133 -20.10 0.10 11.05
C PHE A 133 -20.94 -1.18 10.95
N GLY A 134 -20.80 -2.09 11.91
CA GLY A 134 -21.47 -3.39 11.94
C GLY A 134 -20.68 -4.53 11.29
N GLU A 135 -20.89 -5.75 11.76
CA GLU A 135 -20.15 -6.97 11.34
C GLU A 135 -20.26 -7.27 9.83
N ARG A 136 -21.24 -6.68 9.14
CA ARG A 136 -21.46 -6.84 7.69
C ARG A 136 -20.74 -5.80 6.83
N VAL A 137 -19.85 -4.98 7.41
CA VAL A 137 -19.05 -4.03 6.65
C VAL A 137 -18.27 -4.76 5.55
N ALA A 138 -18.26 -4.18 4.36
CA ALA A 138 -17.58 -4.77 3.21
C ALA A 138 -16.06 -4.81 3.48
N ARG A 139 -15.43 -5.94 3.19
CA ARG A 139 -13.97 -6.13 3.36
C ARG A 139 -13.16 -5.16 2.50
N THR A 140 -13.69 -4.76 1.34
CA THR A 140 -13.15 -3.68 0.51
C THR A 140 -13.07 -2.37 1.26
N LYS A 141 -14.14 -2.00 1.98
CA LYS A 141 -14.21 -0.77 2.77
C LYS A 141 -13.23 -0.81 3.94
N LEU A 142 -13.13 -1.96 4.63
CA LEU A 142 -12.15 -2.12 5.71
C LEU A 142 -10.71 -2.00 5.21
N TYR A 143 -10.41 -2.58 4.05
CA TYR A 143 -9.09 -2.47 3.41
C TYR A 143 -8.74 -1.02 3.05
N GLU A 144 -9.68 -0.28 2.45
CA GLU A 144 -9.50 1.13 2.11
C GLU A 144 -9.27 2.00 3.35
N LEU A 145 -10.06 1.79 4.41
CA LEU A 145 -9.92 2.51 5.67
C LEU A 145 -8.58 2.20 6.34
N ALA A 146 -8.16 0.93 6.35
CA ALA A 146 -6.88 0.54 6.94
C ALA A 146 -5.70 1.20 6.22
N ARG A 147 -5.81 1.35 4.89
CA ARG A 147 -4.82 2.06 4.07
C ARG A 147 -4.79 3.56 4.34
N GLN A 148 -5.95 4.18 4.55
CA GLN A 148 -6.07 5.60 4.86
C GLN A 148 -5.52 5.92 6.25
N GLU A 149 -5.75 5.04 7.23
CA GLU A 149 -5.27 5.21 8.60
C GLU A 149 -3.80 4.76 8.79
N GLY A 150 -3.15 4.26 7.73
CA GLY A 150 -1.76 3.86 7.77
C GLY A 150 -1.49 2.62 8.62
N VAL A 151 -2.51 1.77 8.81
CA VAL A 151 -2.34 0.49 9.49
C VAL A 151 -1.51 -0.42 8.58
N PRO A 152 -0.52 -1.17 9.11
CA PRO A 152 0.18 -2.16 8.32
C PRO A 152 -0.83 -3.18 7.80
N ILE A 153 -1.04 -3.20 6.48
CA ILE A 153 -1.95 -4.09 5.77
C ILE A 153 -1.24 -4.81 4.64
N HIS A 154 -1.84 -5.89 4.18
CA HIS A 154 -1.35 -6.67 3.05
C HIS A 154 -1.40 -5.84 1.77
N ASP A 155 -0.49 -6.14 0.84
CA ASP A 155 -0.39 -5.42 -0.43
C ASP A 155 -1.65 -5.59 -1.29
N THR A 156 -2.34 -6.71 -1.14
CA THR A 156 -3.54 -7.04 -1.89
C THR A 156 -4.78 -7.14 -1.01
N LEU A 157 -5.93 -6.75 -1.58
CA LEU A 157 -7.25 -6.93 -0.96
C LEU A 157 -7.55 -8.42 -0.68
N HIS A 158 -7.03 -9.31 -1.52
CA HIS A 158 -7.25 -10.75 -1.39
C HIS A 158 -6.59 -11.29 -0.11
N GLU A 159 -5.32 -10.97 0.11
CA GLU A 159 -4.60 -11.33 1.33
C GLU A 159 -5.23 -10.70 2.58
N TYR A 160 -5.64 -9.43 2.51
CA TYR A 160 -6.37 -8.80 3.60
C TYR A 160 -7.69 -9.52 3.90
N SER A 161 -8.43 -9.92 2.87
CA SER A 161 -9.69 -10.66 3.03
C SER A 161 -9.46 -12.05 3.63
N ALA A 162 -8.37 -12.72 3.27
CA ALA A 162 -7.95 -13.97 3.87
C ALA A 162 -7.57 -13.78 5.34
N PHE A 163 -6.79 -12.74 5.67
CA PHE A 163 -6.41 -12.36 7.02
C PHE A 163 -7.63 -12.12 7.93
N VAL A 164 -8.59 -11.31 7.46
CA VAL A 164 -9.82 -11.05 8.21
C VAL A 164 -10.59 -12.34 8.44
N SER A 165 -10.69 -13.21 7.42
CA SER A 165 -11.37 -14.50 7.54
C SER A 165 -10.72 -15.40 8.59
N LEU A 166 -9.39 -15.46 8.59
CA LEU A 166 -8.60 -16.27 9.53
C LEU A 166 -8.70 -15.75 10.97
N ASN A 167 -8.81 -14.43 11.14
CA ASN A 167 -8.82 -13.79 12.47
C ASN A 167 -10.23 -13.39 12.95
N MET A 168 -11.31 -13.83 12.28
CA MET A 168 -12.68 -13.41 12.61
C MET A 168 -13.07 -13.64 14.07
N ASP A 169 -12.67 -14.76 14.66
CA ASP A 169 -13.03 -15.06 16.05
C ASP A 169 -12.32 -14.13 17.04
N ARG A 170 -11.06 -13.78 16.75
CA ARG A 170 -10.28 -12.80 17.53
C ARG A 170 -10.85 -11.40 17.39
N ILE A 171 -11.24 -11.03 16.17
CA ILE A 171 -11.92 -9.76 15.87
C ILE A 171 -13.22 -9.66 16.68
N ARG A 172 -14.06 -10.69 16.67
CA ARG A 172 -15.30 -10.75 17.47
C ARG A 172 -15.04 -10.68 18.97
N GLU A 173 -13.99 -11.34 19.45
CA GLU A 173 -13.59 -11.26 20.85
C GLU A 173 -13.21 -9.83 21.24
N ARG A 174 -12.43 -9.13 20.41
CA ARG A 174 -12.12 -7.70 20.63
C ARG A 174 -13.34 -6.81 20.54
N MET A 175 -14.25 -7.06 19.62
CA MET A 175 -15.53 -6.34 19.55
C MET A 175 -16.36 -6.44 20.84
N ARG A 176 -16.27 -7.57 21.57
CA ARG A 176 -16.97 -7.74 22.87
C ARG A 176 -16.35 -6.90 23.98
N LEU A 177 -15.06 -6.55 23.87
CA LEU A 177 -14.36 -5.71 24.84
C LEU A 177 -14.67 -4.22 24.67
N PHE A 178 -15.18 -3.79 23.51
CA PHE A 178 -15.63 -2.41 23.27
C PHE A 178 -17.05 -2.12 23.78
N LYS A 179 -17.66 -3.06 24.50
CA LYS A 179 -19.05 -3.01 24.95
C LYS A 179 -19.22 -2.27 26.27
#